data_AF-A0AA41EE02-F1
#
_entry.id   AF-A0AA41EE02-F1
#
_cell.length_a   1.000
_cell.length_b   1.000
_cell.length_c   1.000
_cell.angle_alpha   90.00
_cell.angle_beta   90.00
_cell.angle_gamma   90.00
#
_symmetry.space_group_name_H-M   'P 1'
#
loop_
_entity.id
_entity.type
_entity.pdbx_description
1 polymer ?
#
loop_
_entity_poly.entity_id
_entity_poly.type
_entity_poly.pdbx_seq_one_letter_code
_entity_poly.pdbx_strand_id
1 'polypeptide(L)'
;MSAVRSPAEGAVEPGANPSQTKAAFPKAARLLKTDEFSSVFRLRPWRRSAHFVIYGKPTGQPARLGLVVGKKYAPRAVTRNLVKRLARDAFRLRRAEFAGYDLLLRQHTRFDKKALPSAASAPLAAMCAAEIRELLDRAVREIARRASKPASE
;
A
#
# COMPACT_ATOMS: atom_id res chain seq x y z
N MET A 1 10.17 35.84 -47.24
CA MET A 1 11.34 35.97 -46.34
C MET A 1 11.08 37.21 -45.50
N SER A 2 10.94 37.21 -44.18
CA SER A 2 11.28 36.25 -43.13
C SER A 2 10.26 36.36 -42.00
N ALA A 3 9.90 35.22 -41.44
CA ALA A 3 9.21 35.14 -40.16
C ALA A 3 10.20 35.50 -39.04
N VAL A 4 9.86 36.49 -38.21
CA VAL A 4 10.53 36.70 -36.93
C VAL A 4 9.59 36.24 -35.82
N ARG A 5 10.01 35.20 -35.11
CA ARG A 5 9.38 34.63 -33.92
C ARG A 5 10.07 35.19 -32.68
N SER A 6 9.28 35.31 -31.60
CA SER A 6 9.67 35.34 -30.18
C SER A 6 10.18 36.69 -29.63
N PRO A 7 9.99 36.98 -28.31
CA PRO A 7 9.92 36.03 -27.19
C PRO A 7 8.67 36.09 -26.29
N ALA A 8 8.42 34.94 -25.66
CA ALA A 8 7.49 34.75 -24.56
C ALA A 8 8.22 35.00 -23.24
N GLU A 9 7.77 36.01 -22.50
CA GLU A 9 8.04 36.19 -21.07
C GLU A 9 6.76 35.90 -20.28
N GLY A 10 6.91 35.18 -19.18
CA GLY A 10 5.80 34.84 -18.29
C GLY A 10 6.09 33.58 -17.49
N ALA A 11 7.09 33.68 -16.62
CA ALA A 11 7.50 32.65 -15.67
C ALA A 11 6.30 32.17 -14.83
N VAL A 12 6.09 30.86 -14.81
CA VAL A 12 5.18 30.21 -13.87
C VAL A 12 6.03 29.59 -12.78
N GLU A 13 6.18 30.33 -11.67
CA GLU A 13 6.68 29.83 -10.39
C GLU A 13 5.48 29.35 -9.56
N PRO A 14 5.20 28.04 -9.42
CA PRO A 14 4.29 27.59 -8.39
C PRO A 14 5.06 27.51 -7.07
N GLY A 15 5.01 28.63 -6.34
CA GLY A 15 5.46 28.74 -4.96
C GLY A 15 4.92 27.59 -4.11
N ALA A 16 5.86 26.88 -3.50
CA ALA A 16 5.60 25.92 -2.47
C ALA A 16 4.89 26.59 -1.29
N ASN A 17 3.81 25.97 -0.80
CA ASN A 17 3.40 26.14 0.58
C ASN A 17 3.04 24.77 1.18
N PRO A 18 3.92 24.20 2.04
CA PRO A 18 3.70 22.90 2.66
C PRO A 18 2.79 23.07 3.88
N SER A 19 1.47 22.99 3.67
CA SER A 19 0.52 22.87 4.79
C SER A 19 0.60 21.46 5.39
N GLN A 20 1.43 21.36 6.42
CA GLN A 20 1.56 20.20 7.29
C GLN A 20 0.21 19.84 7.92
N THR A 21 -0.41 18.77 7.42
CA THR A 21 -1.41 18.01 8.19
C THR A 21 -0.76 16.71 8.64
N LYS A 22 -0.12 16.74 9.82
CA LYS A 22 0.33 15.54 10.53
C LYS A 22 -0.88 14.61 10.73
N ALA A 23 -0.70 13.34 10.38
CA ALA A 23 -1.59 12.17 10.58
C ALA A 23 -2.52 11.69 9.45
N ALA A 24 -2.59 12.34 8.28
CA ALA A 24 -3.34 11.80 7.14
C ALA A 24 -2.43 10.94 6.22
N PHE A 25 -2.90 9.75 5.81
CA PHE A 25 -2.18 8.92 4.84
C PHE A 25 -2.23 9.61 3.45
N PRO A 26 -1.12 10.17 2.93
CA PRO A 26 -1.15 11.07 1.79
C PRO A 26 -1.61 10.33 0.53
N LYS A 27 -2.34 11.01 -0.37
CA LYS A 27 -2.81 10.42 -1.65
C LYS A 27 -1.64 9.86 -2.46
N ALA A 28 -0.47 10.50 -2.41
CA ALA A 28 0.76 10.03 -3.05
C ALA A 28 1.26 8.68 -2.53
N ALA A 29 0.93 8.31 -1.28
CA ALA A 29 1.29 7.01 -0.71
C ALA A 29 0.21 5.94 -0.98
N ARG A 30 -0.81 6.23 -1.79
CA ARG A 30 -1.91 5.29 -2.10
C ARG A 30 -1.79 4.85 -3.55
N LEU A 31 -1.88 3.55 -3.77
CA LEU A 31 -2.21 3.01 -5.09
C LEU A 31 -3.68 3.34 -5.35
N LEU A 32 -3.94 4.21 -6.33
CA LEU A 32 -5.28 4.70 -6.64
C LEU A 32 -5.72 4.30 -8.05
N LYS A 33 -4.79 4.08 -8.99
CA LYS A 33 -5.13 3.77 -10.37
C LYS A 33 -5.28 2.26 -10.59
N THR A 34 -6.34 1.86 -11.28
CA THR A 34 -6.64 0.47 -11.63
C THR A 34 -5.47 -0.21 -12.36
N ASP A 35 -4.78 0.52 -13.24
CA ASP A 35 -3.63 0.00 -13.99
C ASP A 35 -2.43 -0.34 -13.09
N GLU A 36 -2.21 0.44 -12.02
CA GLU A 36 -1.17 0.17 -11.04
C GLU A 36 -1.48 -1.10 -10.24
N PHE A 37 -2.76 -1.32 -9.88
CA PHE A 37 -3.19 -2.58 -9.27
C PHE A 37 -2.98 -3.77 -10.21
N SER A 38 -3.40 -3.67 -11.48
CA SER A 38 -3.21 -4.74 -12.48
C SER A 38 -1.73 -5.10 -12.65
N SER A 39 -0.86 -4.10 -12.69
CA SER A 39 0.58 -4.29 -12.78
C SER A 39 1.16 -5.03 -11.58
N VAL A 40 0.72 -4.73 -10.36
CA VAL A 40 1.19 -5.43 -9.15
C VAL A 40 0.57 -6.83 -9.05
N PHE A 41 -0.64 -7.04 -9.56
CA PHE A 41 -1.26 -8.37 -9.62
C PHE A 41 -0.60 -9.34 -10.59
N ARG A 42 0.01 -8.83 -11.68
CA ARG A 42 0.84 -9.64 -12.58
C ARG A 42 2.12 -10.15 -11.92
N LEU A 43 2.55 -9.53 -10.81
CA LEU A 43 3.74 -9.95 -10.10
C LEU A 43 3.46 -11.15 -9.19
N ARG A 44 4.50 -11.95 -8.97
CA ARG A 44 4.43 -13.08 -8.05
C ARG A 44 4.24 -12.56 -6.61
N PRO A 45 3.27 -13.08 -5.85
CA PRO A 45 3.09 -12.68 -4.47
C PRO A 45 4.36 -12.95 -3.69
N TRP A 46 4.77 -12.00 -2.85
CA TRP A 46 5.96 -12.18 -2.03
C TRP A 46 5.68 -13.19 -0.93
N ARG A 47 4.61 -12.98 -0.17
CA ARG A 47 4.21 -13.88 0.93
C ARG A 47 2.70 -13.94 1.05
N ARG A 48 2.24 -15.08 1.58
CA ARG A 48 0.83 -15.37 1.88
C ARG A 48 0.74 -15.74 3.35
N SER A 49 -0.28 -15.23 4.02
CA SER A 49 -0.75 -15.61 5.36
C SER A 49 -2.07 -16.37 5.22
N ALA A 50 -2.68 -16.77 6.34
CA ALA A 50 -3.99 -17.43 6.38
C ALA A 50 -5.08 -16.59 5.68
N HIS A 51 -5.11 -15.27 5.90
CA HIS A 51 -6.17 -14.41 5.35
C HIS A 51 -5.71 -13.41 4.29
N PHE A 52 -4.41 -13.10 4.26
CA PHE A 52 -3.86 -12.00 3.49
C PHE A 52 -2.70 -12.43 2.60
N VAL A 53 -2.49 -11.69 1.51
CA VAL A 53 -1.35 -11.83 0.60
C VAL A 53 -0.72 -10.46 0.43
N ILE A 54 0.62 -10.41 0.43
CA ILE A 54 1.36 -9.20 0.12
C ILE A 54 2.13 -9.36 -1.18
N TYR A 55 2.03 -8.35 -2.03
CA TYR A 55 2.80 -8.18 -3.25
C TYR A 55 3.67 -6.93 -3.10
N GLY A 56 4.81 -6.93 -3.78
CA GLY A 56 5.67 -5.76 -3.85
C GLY A 56 6.21 -5.57 -5.25
N LYS A 57 6.17 -4.33 -5.73
CA LYS A 57 6.74 -3.89 -7.01
C LYS A 57 7.83 -2.85 -6.74
N PRO A 58 9.06 -3.02 -7.26
CA PRO A 58 10.05 -1.95 -7.22
C PRO A 58 9.58 -0.81 -8.13
N THR A 59 9.53 0.41 -7.58
CA THR A 59 9.13 1.62 -8.32
C THR A 59 10.15 2.74 -8.23
N GLY A 60 11.10 2.67 -7.29
CA GLY A 60 12.07 3.74 -7.05
C GLY A 60 11.44 5.03 -6.52
N GLN A 61 10.15 4.98 -6.18
CA GLN A 61 9.36 6.11 -5.68
C GLN A 61 9.09 5.96 -4.18
N PRO A 62 8.60 7.01 -3.50
CA PRO A 62 8.21 6.91 -2.09
C PRO A 62 7.19 5.78 -1.87
N ALA A 63 7.35 5.02 -0.80
CA ALA A 63 6.55 3.83 -0.55
C ALA A 63 5.04 4.08 -0.65
N ARG A 64 4.37 3.25 -1.45
CA ARG A 64 2.91 3.30 -1.68
C ARG A 64 2.23 2.02 -1.20
N LEU A 65 1.04 2.15 -0.62
CA LEU A 65 0.23 1.03 -0.16
C LEU A 65 -1.09 0.95 -0.93
N GLY A 66 -1.35 -0.22 -1.50
CA GLY A 66 -2.62 -0.65 -2.05
C GLY A 66 -3.28 -1.65 -1.10
N LEU A 67 -4.59 -1.52 -0.90
CA LEU A 67 -5.37 -2.40 -0.04
C LEU A 67 -6.56 -2.95 -0.81
N VAL A 68 -6.65 -4.28 -0.93
CA VAL A 68 -7.74 -4.96 -1.63
C VAL A 68 -8.48 -5.86 -0.65
N VAL A 69 -9.59 -5.35 -0.13
CA VAL A 69 -10.43 -6.03 0.84
C VAL A 69 -11.84 -6.17 0.25
N GLY A 70 -12.07 -7.29 -0.44
CA GLY A 70 -13.30 -7.53 -1.19
C GLY A 70 -14.51 -7.88 -0.32
N LYS A 71 -15.71 -7.45 -0.73
CA LYS A 71 -17.00 -7.85 -0.12
C LYS A 71 -17.15 -9.38 -0.06
N LYS A 72 -16.56 -10.09 -1.04
CA LYS A 72 -16.54 -11.56 -1.09
C LYS A 72 -15.93 -12.16 0.18
N TYR A 73 -14.87 -11.57 0.73
CA TYR A 73 -14.11 -12.12 1.86
C TYR A 73 -14.51 -11.55 3.21
N ALA A 74 -14.83 -10.25 3.25
CA ALA A 74 -15.36 -9.57 4.42
C ALA A 74 -16.69 -8.90 4.06
N PRO A 75 -17.84 -9.56 4.31
CA PRO A 75 -19.15 -9.02 3.91
C PRO A 75 -19.53 -7.77 4.71
N ARG A 76 -19.08 -7.66 5.96
CA ARG A 76 -19.37 -6.53 6.85
C ARG A 76 -18.47 -5.34 6.52
N ALA A 77 -19.07 -4.16 6.32
CA ALA A 77 -18.32 -2.92 6.04
C ALA A 77 -17.36 -2.55 7.18
N VAL A 78 -17.79 -2.78 8.42
CA VAL A 78 -16.99 -2.51 9.63
C VAL A 78 -15.69 -3.32 9.62
N THR A 79 -15.76 -4.63 9.34
CA THR A 79 -14.58 -5.49 9.22
C THR A 79 -13.64 -5.04 8.11
N ARG A 80 -14.17 -4.67 6.94
CA ARG A 80 -13.36 -4.12 5.84
C ARG A 80 -12.65 -2.83 6.23
N ASN A 81 -13.34 -1.93 6.92
CA ASN A 81 -12.79 -0.65 7.36
C ASN A 81 -11.75 -0.84 8.46
N LEU A 82 -11.98 -1.76 9.39
CA LEU A 82 -11.04 -2.17 10.43
C LEU A 82 -9.73 -2.67 9.81
N VAL A 83 -9.79 -3.67 8.91
CA VAL A 83 -8.62 -4.21 8.21
C VAL A 83 -7.87 -3.11 7.47
N LYS A 84 -8.58 -2.25 6.71
CA LYS A 84 -7.97 -1.14 5.99
C LYS A 84 -7.30 -0.12 6.93
N ARG A 85 -7.85 0.08 8.13
CA ARG A 85 -7.28 0.98 9.14
C ARG A 85 -6.00 0.38 9.73
N LEU A 86 -6.08 -0.86 10.21
CA LEU A 86 -4.93 -1.59 10.77
C LEU A 86 -3.76 -1.66 9.79
N ALA A 87 -4.03 -1.97 8.52
CA ALA A 87 -2.99 -2.02 7.49
C ALA A 87 -2.34 -0.65 7.22
N ARG A 88 -3.15 0.43 7.15
CA ARG A 88 -2.61 1.79 6.97
C ARG A 88 -1.78 2.22 8.16
N ASP A 89 -2.23 1.96 9.39
CA ASP A 89 -1.52 2.37 10.59
C ASP A 89 -0.20 1.61 10.72
N ALA A 90 -0.21 0.29 10.49
CA ALA A 90 0.99 -0.55 10.52
C ALA A 90 2.01 -0.21 9.42
N PHE A 91 1.54 0.22 8.25
CA PHE A 91 2.40 0.69 7.16
C PHE A 91 2.93 2.10 7.43
N ARG A 92 2.10 3.00 7.98
CA ARG A 92 2.51 4.39 8.28
C ARG A 92 3.72 4.44 9.21
N LEU A 93 3.74 3.57 10.24
CA LEU A 93 4.84 3.49 11.19
C LEU A 93 6.17 3.02 10.57
N ARG A 94 6.10 2.23 9.49
CA ARG A 94 7.26 1.58 8.86
C ARG A 94 7.50 2.06 7.42
N ARG A 95 6.88 3.19 7.03
CA ARG A 95 6.87 3.67 5.63
C ARG A 95 8.27 3.84 5.04
N ALA A 96 9.23 4.27 5.87
CA ALA A 96 10.62 4.47 5.45
C ALA A 96 11.30 3.16 5.03
N GLU A 97 10.99 2.04 5.69
CA GLU A 97 11.57 0.72 5.39
C GLU A 97 11.10 0.16 4.04
N PHE A 98 10.01 0.70 3.50
CA PHE A 98 9.44 0.31 2.21
C PHE A 98 9.79 1.26 1.07
N ALA A 99 10.71 2.20 1.29
CA ALA A 99 11.08 3.20 0.28
C ALA A 99 11.56 2.52 -1.02
N GLY A 100 11.10 3.05 -2.16
CA GLY A 100 11.39 2.48 -3.48
C GLY A 100 10.46 1.33 -3.91
N TYR A 101 9.47 0.96 -3.08
CA TYR A 101 8.53 -0.13 -3.38
C TYR A 101 7.06 0.27 -3.23
N ASP A 102 6.25 -0.25 -4.13
CA ASP A 102 4.80 -0.27 -4.02
C ASP A 102 4.36 -1.60 -3.40
N LEU A 103 3.66 -1.54 -2.29
CA LEU A 103 3.09 -2.69 -1.61
C LEU A 103 1.60 -2.82 -1.87
N LEU A 104 1.15 -4.04 -2.10
CA LEU A 104 -0.26 -4.36 -2.23
C LEU A 104 -0.63 -5.47 -1.25
N LEU A 105 -1.52 -5.17 -0.31
CA LEU A 105 -2.11 -6.15 0.59
C LEU A 105 -3.49 -6.54 0.09
N ARG A 106 -3.69 -7.81 -0.23
CA ARG A 106 -4.96 -8.36 -0.66
C ARG A 106 -5.48 -9.37 0.35
N GLN A 107 -6.74 -9.23 0.74
CA GLN A 107 -7.47 -10.31 1.42
C GLN A 107 -7.86 -11.38 0.40
N HIS A 108 -7.56 -12.64 0.70
CA HIS A 108 -7.89 -13.78 -0.17
C HIS A 108 -8.79 -14.83 0.50
N THR A 109 -8.89 -14.83 1.83
CA THR A 109 -9.71 -15.78 2.59
C THR A 109 -10.78 -15.06 3.39
N ARG A 110 -11.93 -15.71 3.54
CA ARG A 110 -13.03 -15.24 4.40
C ARG A 110 -12.64 -15.41 5.87
N PHE A 111 -13.08 -14.49 6.71
CA PHE A 111 -13.05 -14.72 8.16
C PHE A 111 -14.17 -15.68 8.55
N ASP A 112 -13.83 -16.66 9.37
CA ASP A 112 -14.80 -17.64 9.85
C ASP A 112 -15.82 -17.01 10.78
N LYS A 113 -17.11 -17.08 10.42
CA LYS A 113 -18.19 -16.44 11.19
C LYS A 113 -18.41 -17.10 12.55
N LYS A 114 -18.10 -18.39 12.67
CA LYS A 114 -18.25 -19.17 13.91
C LYS A 114 -17.18 -18.83 14.95
N ALA A 115 -15.95 -18.55 14.51
CA ALA A 115 -14.87 -18.16 15.40
C ALA A 115 -14.98 -16.69 15.87
N LEU A 116 -15.70 -15.84 15.12
CA LEU A 116 -15.68 -14.39 15.29
C LEU A 116 -17.10 -13.79 15.13
N PRO A 117 -17.93 -13.87 16.19
CA PRO A 117 -19.35 -13.48 16.11
C PRO A 117 -19.52 -11.99 15.80
N SER A 118 -18.66 -11.11 16.36
CA SER A 118 -18.76 -9.66 16.21
C SER A 118 -17.84 -9.09 15.12
N ALA A 119 -18.39 -8.16 14.33
CA ALA A 119 -17.78 -7.55 13.15
C ALA A 119 -16.49 -6.74 13.42
N ALA A 120 -16.29 -6.36 14.69
CA ALA A 120 -15.15 -5.60 15.19
C ALA A 120 -14.76 -6.07 16.60
N SER A 121 -14.84 -7.38 16.86
CA SER A 121 -14.40 -7.91 18.15
C SER A 121 -12.90 -7.63 18.35
N ALA A 122 -12.49 -7.36 19.59
CA ALA A 122 -11.08 -7.20 19.93
C ALA A 122 -10.21 -8.40 19.46
N PRO A 123 -10.67 -9.67 19.56
CA PRO A 123 -9.95 -10.81 19.01
C PRO A 123 -9.75 -10.77 17.48
N LEU A 124 -10.78 -10.36 16.72
CA LEU A 124 -10.66 -10.20 15.27
C LEU A 124 -9.62 -9.12 14.93
N ALA A 125 -9.71 -7.98 15.60
CA ALA A 125 -8.77 -6.87 15.39
C ALA A 125 -7.33 -7.29 15.71
N ALA A 126 -7.12 -7.99 16.83
CA ALA A 126 -5.82 -8.48 17.26
C ALA A 126 -5.24 -9.49 16.26
N MET A 127 -6.02 -10.48 15.83
CA MET A 127 -5.60 -11.46 14.83
C MET A 127 -5.25 -10.81 13.48
N CYS A 128 -6.12 -9.93 12.97
CA CYS A 128 -5.84 -9.18 11.74
C CYS A 128 -4.57 -8.34 11.87
N ALA A 129 -4.41 -7.62 12.99
CA ALA A 129 -3.25 -6.77 13.23
C ALA A 129 -1.96 -7.59 13.31
N ALA A 130 -1.99 -8.76 13.97
CA ALA A 130 -0.86 -9.67 14.06
C ALA A 130 -0.44 -10.17 12.67
N GLU A 131 -1.37 -10.71 11.88
CA GLU A 131 -1.08 -11.20 10.52
C GLU A 131 -0.56 -10.09 9.60
N ILE A 132 -1.18 -8.91 9.64
CA ILE A 132 -0.74 -7.76 8.85
C ILE A 132 0.68 -7.35 9.26
N ARG A 133 0.98 -7.33 10.56
CA ARG A 133 2.31 -6.96 11.07
C ARG A 133 3.36 -7.94 10.58
N GLU A 134 3.08 -9.23 10.71
CA GLU A 134 3.97 -10.31 10.27
C GLU A 134 4.23 -10.25 8.76
N LEU A 135 3.19 -10.04 7.93
CA LEU A 135 3.37 -9.91 6.48
C LEU A 135 4.24 -8.70 6.12
N LEU A 136 4.07 -7.60 6.82
CA LEU A 136 4.89 -6.41 6.63
C LEU A 136 6.33 -6.64 7.07
N ASP A 137 6.59 -7.32 8.19
CA ASP A 137 7.96 -7.67 8.62
C ASP A 137 8.65 -8.58 7.61
N ARG A 138 7.92 -9.57 7.08
CA ARG A 138 8.41 -10.43 6.01
C ARG A 138 8.67 -9.64 4.71
N ALA A 139 7.86 -8.63 4.43
CA ALA A 139 8.07 -7.76 3.26
C ALA A 139 9.31 -6.86 3.41
N VAL A 140 9.57 -6.32 4.61
CA VAL A 140 10.83 -5.57 4.88
C VAL A 140 12.03 -6.46 4.61
N ARG A 141 12.03 -7.70 5.12
CA ARG A 141 13.12 -8.66 4.88
C ARG A 141 13.28 -9.00 3.40
N GLU A 142 12.17 -9.14 2.67
CA GLU A 142 12.19 -9.40 1.23
C GLU A 142 12.75 -8.22 0.43
N ILE A 143 12.43 -6.98 0.83
CA ILE A 143 13.02 -5.75 0.26
C ILE A 143 14.52 -5.69 0.53
N ALA A 144 14.94 -5.90 1.78
CA ALA A 144 16.35 -5.90 2.14
C ALA A 144 17.14 -6.95 1.33
N ARG A 145 16.59 -8.16 1.19
CA ARG A 145 17.17 -9.25 0.38
C ARG A 145 17.27 -8.91 -1.11
N ARG A 146 16.30 -8.15 -1.65
CA ARG A 146 16.30 -7.72 -3.06
C ARG A 146 17.17 -6.49 -3.29
N ALA A 147 17.31 -5.62 -2.30
CA ALA A 147 18.25 -4.50 -2.34
C ALA A 147 19.71 -4.98 -2.29
N SER A 148 20.00 -6.02 -1.48
CA SER A 148 21.34 -6.63 -1.41
C SER A 148 21.68 -7.50 -2.62
N LYS A 149 20.68 -7.87 -3.42
CA LYS A 149 20.85 -8.61 -4.67
C LYS A 149 20.59 -7.62 -5.81
N PRO A 150 21.55 -6.74 -6.16
CA PRO A 150 21.38 -5.88 -7.33
C PRO A 150 21.05 -6.79 -8.52
N ALA A 151 20.05 -6.39 -9.30
CA ALA A 151 19.62 -7.11 -10.47
C ALA A 151 20.82 -7.34 -11.39
N SER A 152 21.29 -8.58 -11.43
CA SER A 152 21.86 -9.16 -12.64
C SER A 152 20.71 -9.31 -13.63
N GLU A 153 20.97 -8.89 -14.87
CA GLU A 153 20.10 -8.93 -16.07
C GLU A 153 19.04 -7.84 -16.24
#